data_AF-A0A813HXQ2-F1
#
_entry.id   AF-A0A813HXQ2-F1
#
_cell.length_a   1.000
_cell.length_b   1.000
_cell.length_c   1.000
_cell.angle_alpha   90.00
_cell.angle_beta   90.00
_cell.angle_gamma   90.00
#
_symmetry.space_group_name_H-M   'P 1'
#
loop_
_entity.id
_entity.type
_entity.pdbx_description
1 polymer ?
#
loop_
_entity_poly.entity_id
_entity_poly.type
_entity_poly.pdbx_seq_one_letter_code
_entity_poly.pdbx_strand_id
1 'polypeptide(L)'
;MSGQVAMWMCLGFALLGSITAQNITAQNITDTTTMTATSSTTYVNTATLTVTTTSTKLSSATATSSTLAATSAATTSISSAAPTTASPTTAAPTASNTTLPPGSVTVTKVVGTMVMEVANCTAFTGTPGVAGAVAAGIASASGVAASSVMVALSCPSRRLASGLLARRLADAVNAAYEITVPAGSTTITAASVTSAIVSEGATGLTSKIAAAMTAANIVGVNITVKSVPEPETKTTVSTTAAPKQKDSSARQVFTGSLAAVLAMAMAAFA
;
A
#
# COMPACT_ATOMS: atom_id res chain seq x y z
N MET A 1 28.98 45.21 27.06
CA MET A 1 29.23 43.76 27.21
C MET A 1 28.25 43.05 26.28
N SER A 2 28.34 43.15 24.96
CA SER A 2 29.45 42.81 24.05
C SER A 2 29.82 41.33 24.17
N GLY A 3 29.28 40.53 23.25
CA GLY A 3 29.57 39.11 23.08
C GLY A 3 28.93 38.56 21.82
N GLN A 4 29.30 39.11 20.66
CA GLN A 4 29.13 38.44 19.37
C GLN A 4 30.02 37.19 19.34
N VAL A 5 29.49 36.09 18.81
CA VAL A 5 30.31 35.08 18.12
C VAL A 5 29.68 34.84 16.75
N ALA A 6 30.32 35.43 15.75
CA ALA A 6 30.20 35.09 14.33
C ALA A 6 31.09 33.87 14.01
N MET A 7 30.99 33.38 12.75
CA MET A 7 31.84 32.39 12.06
C MET A 7 31.38 30.91 12.17
N TRP A 8 31.21 30.09 11.12
CA TRP A 8 31.50 30.07 9.66
C TRP A 8 30.40 29.18 8.99
N MET A 9 29.81 29.48 7.83
CA MET A 9 30.26 29.40 6.41
C MET A 9 30.72 28.03 5.86
N CYS A 10 29.96 27.58 4.83
CA CYS A 10 30.33 26.82 3.62
C CYS A 10 30.76 25.34 3.68
N LEU A 11 29.95 24.47 3.05
CA LEU A 11 30.28 23.55 1.93
C LEU A 11 28.97 22.79 1.59
N GLY A 12 28.34 22.86 0.42
CA GLY A 12 28.93 22.67 -0.91
C GLY A 12 28.81 21.19 -1.31
N PHE A 13 27.61 20.72 -1.69
CA PHE A 13 27.46 19.41 -2.35
C PHE A 13 26.54 19.53 -3.56
N ALA A 14 27.12 20.04 -4.65
CA ALA A 14 26.63 19.84 -5.99
C ALA A 14 27.45 18.68 -6.59
N LEU A 15 26.79 17.57 -6.93
CA LEU A 15 27.31 16.65 -7.93
C LEU A 15 26.14 16.11 -8.75
N LEU A 16 25.86 16.78 -9.86
CA LEU A 16 25.18 16.18 -11.00
C LEU A 16 26.14 15.15 -11.60
N GLY A 17 25.82 13.87 -11.43
CA GLY A 17 26.40 12.80 -12.24
C GLY A 17 25.43 12.41 -13.35
N SER A 18 25.72 12.79 -14.59
CA SER A 18 25.06 12.22 -15.77
C SER A 18 25.38 10.73 -15.85
N ILE A 19 24.35 9.88 -15.81
CA ILE A 19 24.48 8.46 -16.11
C ILE A 19 24.33 8.30 -17.62
N THR A 20 25.45 8.17 -18.31
CA THR A 20 25.49 7.76 -19.72
C THR A 20 25.23 6.26 -19.77
N ALA A 21 24.15 5.86 -20.45
CA ALA A 21 23.84 4.45 -20.69
C ALA A 21 24.97 3.76 -21.46
N GLN A 22 25.64 2.79 -20.84
CA GLN A 22 26.49 1.84 -21.54
C GLN A 22 25.68 0.57 -21.82
N ASN A 23 25.62 0.23 -23.10
CA ASN A 23 25.06 -0.98 -23.65
C ASN A 23 25.94 -2.17 -23.24
N ILE A 24 25.49 -3.04 -22.34
CA ILE A 24 26.24 -4.21 -21.88
C ILE A 24 25.64 -5.47 -22.50
N THR A 25 26.38 -6.04 -23.44
CA THR A 25 26.21 -7.39 -23.98
C THR A 25 26.54 -8.42 -22.90
N ALA A 26 25.70 -9.44 -22.76
CA ALA A 26 25.72 -10.43 -21.68
C ALA A 26 27.07 -11.16 -21.51
N GLN A 27 27.65 -11.08 -20.31
CA GLN A 27 28.59 -12.06 -19.78
C GLN A 27 28.04 -12.62 -18.47
N ASN A 28 27.93 -13.94 -18.42
CA ASN A 28 27.52 -14.72 -17.26
C ASN A 28 28.66 -14.70 -16.23
N ILE A 29 28.62 -13.77 -15.28
CA ILE A 29 29.54 -13.70 -14.15
C ILE A 29 28.78 -14.08 -12.88
N THR A 30 29.11 -15.25 -12.33
CA THR A 30 28.67 -15.68 -11.01
C THR A 30 29.48 -14.92 -9.96
N ASP A 31 29.04 -13.71 -9.61
CA ASP A 31 29.66 -12.91 -8.55
C ASP A 31 28.88 -13.01 -7.24
N THR A 32 29.55 -13.59 -6.24
CA THR A 32 29.05 -13.71 -4.87
C THR A 32 29.19 -12.35 -4.19
N THR A 33 28.10 -11.58 -4.16
CA THR A 33 28.07 -10.27 -3.52
C THR A 33 27.81 -10.40 -2.02
N THR A 34 28.88 -10.33 -1.23
CA THR A 34 28.81 -9.97 0.18
C THR A 34 28.21 -8.58 0.34
N MET A 35 27.02 -8.49 0.93
CA MET A 35 26.40 -7.22 1.31
C MET A 35 27.21 -6.58 2.44
N THR A 36 27.90 -5.47 2.15
CA THR A 36 28.51 -4.63 3.17
C THR A 36 27.45 -3.65 3.68
N ALA A 37 26.89 -3.93 4.86
CA ALA A 37 26.02 -3.00 5.55
C ALA A 37 26.87 -1.88 6.17
N THR A 38 26.76 -0.65 5.64
CA THR A 38 27.34 0.54 6.27
C THR A 38 26.27 1.22 7.12
N SER A 39 26.29 0.98 8.43
CA SER A 39 25.51 1.73 9.40
C SER A 39 26.37 2.87 9.96
N SER A 40 26.08 4.11 9.57
CA SER A 40 26.60 5.30 10.25
C SER A 40 25.63 5.67 11.36
N THR A 41 26.05 5.47 12.61
CA THR A 41 25.33 6.01 13.78
C THR A 41 26.36 6.66 14.68
N THR A 42 26.34 8.00 14.75
CA THR A 42 27.10 8.74 15.76
C THR A 42 26.23 8.88 17.00
N TYR A 43 26.55 8.10 18.04
CA TYR A 43 26.06 8.33 19.39
C TYR A 43 27.22 8.06 20.35
N VAL A 44 27.67 9.11 21.05
CA VAL A 44 28.66 8.98 22.12
C VAL A 44 27.87 8.79 23.41
N ASN A 45 27.67 7.54 23.81
CA ASN A 45 27.25 7.21 25.17
C ASN A 45 28.06 6.00 25.65
N THR A 46 28.92 6.24 26.63
CA THR A 46 29.89 5.28 27.15
C THR A 46 29.19 4.30 28.08
N ALA A 47 28.61 3.25 27.51
CA ALA A 47 28.23 2.04 28.20
C ALA A 47 29.10 0.89 27.66
N THR A 48 29.98 0.35 28.50
CA THR A 48 30.80 -0.82 28.16
C THR A 48 29.89 -2.04 28.01
N LEU A 49 29.64 -2.42 26.75
CA LEU A 49 28.84 -3.56 26.38
C LEU A 49 29.77 -4.64 25.82
N THR A 50 29.94 -5.72 26.57
CA THR A 50 30.77 -6.87 26.17
C THR A 50 29.98 -7.68 25.14
N VAL A 51 30.30 -7.53 23.86
CA VAL A 51 29.69 -8.30 22.78
C VAL A 51 30.51 -9.57 22.55
N THR A 52 29.98 -10.73 22.94
CA THR A 52 30.53 -12.04 22.61
C THR A 52 30.05 -12.45 21.21
N THR A 53 30.94 -12.39 20.23
CA THR A 53 30.69 -12.88 18.87
C THR A 53 31.02 -14.36 18.78
N THR A 54 30.00 -15.23 18.72
CA THR A 54 30.16 -16.65 18.42
C THR A 54 30.24 -16.84 16.91
N SER A 55 31.46 -17.07 16.41
CA SER A 55 31.73 -17.41 15.01
C SER A 55 31.47 -18.90 14.77
N THR A 56 30.34 -19.24 14.14
CA THR A 56 30.07 -20.59 13.62
C THR A 56 30.64 -20.73 12.21
N LYS A 57 31.73 -21.49 12.11
CA LYS A 57 32.38 -21.88 10.86
C LYS A 57 31.45 -22.79 10.04
N LEU A 58 30.96 -22.33 8.89
CA LEU A 58 30.23 -23.17 7.94
C LEU A 58 31.19 -24.19 7.32
N SER A 59 30.95 -25.47 7.59
CA SER A 59 31.58 -26.60 6.91
C SER A 59 30.86 -26.84 5.59
N SER A 60 31.59 -26.76 4.49
CA SER A 60 31.09 -27.06 3.14
C SER A 60 30.87 -28.56 2.98
N ALA A 61 29.61 -28.99 2.97
CA ALA A 61 29.24 -30.37 2.66
C ALA A 61 29.19 -30.56 1.13
N THR A 62 30.02 -31.49 0.65
CA THR A 62 30.04 -32.00 -0.73
C THR A 62 28.72 -32.71 -1.03
N ALA A 63 27.97 -32.23 -2.03
CA ALA A 63 26.78 -32.91 -2.52
C ALA A 63 27.17 -34.00 -3.52
N THR A 64 26.98 -35.26 -3.12
CA THR A 64 27.07 -36.43 -3.99
C THR A 64 25.78 -36.58 -4.79
N SER A 65 25.87 -36.50 -6.12
CA SER A 65 24.77 -36.82 -7.03
C SER A 65 24.51 -38.32 -7.05
N SER A 66 23.34 -38.75 -6.56
CA SER A 66 22.81 -40.10 -6.80
C SER A 66 21.61 -40.02 -7.74
N THR A 67 21.81 -40.54 -8.94
CA THR A 67 20.82 -40.75 -9.98
C THR A 67 19.94 -41.94 -9.59
N LEU A 68 18.67 -41.69 -9.26
CA LEU A 68 17.66 -42.72 -9.11
C LEU A 68 16.72 -42.65 -10.32
N ALA A 69 16.76 -43.71 -11.13
CA ALA A 69 15.83 -43.95 -12.22
C ALA A 69 14.43 -44.20 -11.65
N ALA A 70 13.45 -43.39 -12.07
CA ALA A 70 12.04 -43.60 -11.76
C ALA A 70 11.33 -44.20 -12.98
N THR A 71 10.81 -45.41 -12.79
CA THR A 71 9.99 -46.18 -13.72
C THR A 71 8.64 -45.48 -13.95
N SER A 72 8.39 -45.09 -15.20
CA SER A 72 7.09 -44.57 -15.66
C SER A 72 6.03 -45.68 -15.69
N ALA A 73 5.12 -45.67 -14.74
CA ALA A 73 3.85 -46.39 -14.83
C ALA A 73 2.79 -45.47 -15.47
N ALA A 74 2.46 -45.74 -16.73
CA ALA A 74 1.40 -45.07 -17.46
C ALA A 74 0.03 -45.43 -16.86
N THR A 75 -0.62 -44.46 -16.22
CA THR A 75 -2.01 -44.59 -15.77
C THR A 75 -2.88 -43.70 -16.65
N THR A 76 -3.61 -44.33 -17.56
CA THR A 76 -4.56 -43.71 -18.48
C THR A 76 -5.81 -43.29 -17.70
N SER A 77 -5.88 -42.02 -17.31
CA SER A 77 -7.12 -41.42 -16.79
C SER A 77 -7.94 -40.88 -17.96
N ILE A 78 -9.10 -41.49 -18.17
CA ILE A 78 -10.15 -41.02 -19.07
C ILE A 78 -10.74 -39.71 -18.50
N SER A 79 -10.18 -38.59 -18.95
CA SER A 79 -10.66 -37.25 -18.66
C SER A 79 -12.01 -37.04 -19.34
N SER A 80 -13.10 -37.16 -18.58
CA SER A 80 -14.44 -36.74 -18.98
C SER A 80 -14.43 -35.22 -19.02
N ALA A 81 -14.40 -34.66 -20.24
CA ALA A 81 -14.42 -33.23 -20.46
C ALA A 81 -15.74 -32.65 -19.90
N ALA A 82 -15.64 -31.89 -18.80
CA ALA A 82 -16.75 -31.12 -18.29
C ALA A 82 -17.20 -30.11 -19.37
N PRO A 83 -18.52 -29.92 -19.57
CA PRO A 83 -19.04 -29.01 -20.58
C PRO A 83 -18.52 -27.59 -20.31
N THR A 84 -17.72 -27.08 -21.23
CA THR A 84 -17.27 -25.69 -21.26
C THR A 84 -18.44 -24.81 -21.68
N THR A 85 -19.20 -24.34 -20.70
CA THR A 85 -20.17 -23.26 -20.88
C THR A 85 -19.41 -22.04 -21.37
N ALA A 86 -19.71 -21.56 -22.58
CA ALA A 86 -19.11 -20.36 -23.13
C ALA A 86 -19.31 -19.19 -22.16
N SER A 87 -18.20 -18.56 -21.75
CA SER A 87 -18.24 -17.39 -20.88
C SER A 87 -19.06 -16.30 -21.57
N PRO A 88 -20.03 -15.67 -20.90
CA PRO A 88 -20.84 -14.62 -21.50
C PRO A 88 -19.93 -13.43 -21.88
N THR A 89 -19.83 -13.19 -23.19
CA THR A 89 -19.17 -12.00 -23.73
C THR A 89 -19.98 -10.78 -23.30
N THR A 90 -19.50 -10.06 -22.30
CA THR A 90 -20.12 -8.82 -21.84
C THR A 90 -19.91 -7.75 -22.91
N ALA A 91 -21.00 -7.17 -23.41
CA ALA A 91 -20.95 -6.11 -24.40
C ALA A 91 -20.11 -4.94 -23.90
N ALA A 92 -19.22 -4.41 -24.76
CA ALA A 92 -18.40 -3.26 -24.41
C ALA A 92 -19.30 -2.05 -24.05
N PRO A 93 -19.00 -1.32 -22.96
CA PRO A 93 -19.82 -0.19 -22.54
C PRO A 93 -19.83 0.89 -23.61
N THR A 94 -21.04 1.28 -24.06
CA THR A 94 -21.23 2.41 -24.97
C THR A 94 -20.94 3.71 -24.23
N ALA A 95 -20.01 4.53 -24.74
CA ALA A 95 -19.68 5.83 -24.16
C ALA A 95 -20.88 6.78 -24.28
N SER A 96 -21.49 7.14 -23.15
CA SER A 96 -22.52 8.17 -23.09
C SER A 96 -21.86 9.54 -22.95
N ASN A 97 -21.95 10.37 -23.99
CA ASN A 97 -21.50 11.75 -23.94
C ASN A 97 -22.53 12.61 -23.20
N THR A 98 -22.46 12.59 -21.87
CA THR A 98 -23.31 13.43 -21.03
C THR A 98 -22.70 14.83 -20.93
N THR A 99 -23.37 15.83 -21.51
CA THR A 99 -22.98 17.25 -21.37
C THR A 99 -23.19 17.68 -19.92
N LEU A 100 -22.10 17.88 -19.19
CA LEU A 100 -22.12 18.27 -17.79
C LEU A 100 -22.55 19.74 -17.64
N PRO A 101 -23.40 20.07 -16.65
CA PRO A 101 -23.72 21.46 -16.32
C PRO A 101 -22.45 22.26 -16.00
N PRO A 102 -22.40 23.57 -16.34
CA PRO A 102 -21.29 24.44 -15.97
C PRO A 102 -21.04 24.41 -14.46
N GLY A 103 -19.79 24.17 -14.05
CA GLY A 103 -19.40 24.07 -12.63
C GLY A 103 -19.49 22.67 -12.02
N SER A 104 -19.83 21.64 -12.80
CA SER A 104 -19.73 20.24 -12.35
C SER A 104 -18.27 19.78 -12.32
N VAL A 105 -17.86 19.14 -11.22
CA VAL A 105 -16.54 18.51 -11.12
C VAL A 105 -16.71 17.01 -11.20
N THR A 106 -16.10 16.39 -12.20
CA THR A 106 -16.08 14.94 -12.35
C THR A 106 -14.94 14.37 -11.51
N VAL A 107 -15.27 13.46 -10.60
CA VAL A 107 -14.31 12.72 -9.78
C VAL A 107 -14.36 11.26 -10.18
N THR A 108 -13.23 10.75 -10.65
CA THR A 108 -13.07 9.33 -10.99
C THR A 108 -12.46 8.59 -9.80
N LYS A 109 -13.07 7.49 -9.42
CA LYS A 109 -12.68 6.64 -8.30
C LYS A 109 -12.42 5.23 -8.79
N VAL A 110 -11.35 4.61 -8.32
CA VAL A 110 -11.10 3.17 -8.50
C VAL A 110 -11.47 2.48 -7.20
N VAL A 111 -12.52 1.66 -7.22
CA VAL A 111 -13.00 0.93 -6.06
C VAL A 111 -12.63 -0.54 -6.20
N GLY A 112 -12.21 -1.16 -5.11
CA GLY A 112 -11.91 -2.57 -5.11
C GLY A 112 -12.05 -3.18 -3.74
N THR A 113 -11.89 -4.50 -3.70
CA THR A 113 -11.81 -5.26 -2.46
C THR A 113 -10.58 -6.15 -2.50
N MET A 114 -10.09 -6.55 -1.34
CA MET A 114 -9.09 -7.59 -1.21
C MET A 114 -9.32 -8.38 0.08
N VAL A 115 -8.89 -9.64 0.08
CA VAL A 115 -8.97 -10.52 1.25
C VAL A 115 -7.56 -10.73 1.78
N MET A 116 -7.33 -10.37 3.04
CA MET A 116 -6.08 -10.59 3.76
C MET A 116 -6.26 -11.70 4.79
N GLU A 117 -5.24 -12.50 4.99
CA GLU A 117 -5.15 -13.49 6.06
C GLU A 117 -4.28 -12.91 7.18
N VAL A 118 -4.79 -12.93 8.42
CA VAL A 118 -4.12 -12.45 9.62
C VAL A 118 -4.37 -13.40 10.79
N ALA A 119 -3.52 -13.37 11.82
CA ALA A 119 -3.66 -14.27 12.97
C ALA A 119 -4.94 -14.02 13.81
N ASN A 120 -5.40 -12.77 13.89
CA ASN A 120 -6.60 -12.37 14.61
C ASN A 120 -7.19 -11.12 13.97
N CYS A 121 -8.34 -11.23 13.31
CA CYS A 121 -8.91 -10.11 12.57
C CYS A 121 -9.36 -8.96 13.49
N THR A 122 -9.91 -9.27 14.66
CA THR A 122 -10.44 -8.26 15.59
C THR A 122 -9.29 -7.42 16.19
N ALA A 123 -8.21 -8.08 16.60
CA ALA A 123 -7.01 -7.39 17.08
C ALA A 123 -6.35 -6.57 15.96
N PHE A 124 -6.29 -7.13 14.75
CA PHE A 124 -5.71 -6.45 13.60
C PHE A 124 -6.47 -5.16 13.22
N THR A 125 -7.80 -5.26 13.06
CA THR A 125 -8.64 -4.11 12.69
C THR A 125 -8.79 -3.08 13.80
N GLY A 126 -8.62 -3.48 15.06
CA GLY A 126 -8.60 -2.57 16.22
C GLY A 126 -7.26 -1.86 16.45
N THR A 127 -6.17 -2.28 15.79
CA THR A 127 -4.86 -1.65 15.96
C THR A 127 -4.82 -0.26 15.30
N PRO A 128 -4.51 0.82 16.03
CA PRO A 128 -4.39 2.16 15.47
C PRO A 128 -3.40 2.22 14.30
N GLY A 129 -3.76 2.93 13.24
CA GLY A 129 -2.88 3.12 12.08
C GLY A 129 -2.85 1.97 11.07
N VAL A 130 -3.40 0.78 11.38
CA VAL A 130 -3.41 -0.35 10.43
C VAL A 130 -4.12 -0.01 9.13
N ALA A 131 -5.30 0.63 9.18
CA ALA A 131 -6.02 1.05 7.97
C ALA A 131 -5.20 2.05 7.14
N GLY A 132 -4.48 2.97 7.80
CA GLY A 132 -3.58 3.93 7.15
C GLY A 132 -2.36 3.25 6.51
N ALA A 133 -1.78 2.25 7.16
CA ALA A 133 -0.68 1.46 6.61
C ALA A 133 -1.12 0.63 5.39
N VAL A 134 -2.32 0.03 5.43
CA VAL A 134 -2.90 -0.66 4.28
C VAL A 134 -3.14 0.34 3.13
N ALA A 135 -3.69 1.52 3.42
CA ALA A 135 -3.88 2.58 2.43
C ALA A 135 -2.55 3.04 1.80
N ALA A 136 -1.49 3.20 2.61
CA ALA A 136 -0.16 3.56 2.14
C ALA A 136 0.48 2.47 1.26
N GLY A 137 0.29 1.19 1.60
CA GLY A 137 0.73 0.07 0.76
C GLY A 137 0.04 0.07 -0.61
N ILE A 138 -1.28 0.28 -0.64
CA ILE A 138 -2.08 0.39 -1.88
C ILE A 138 -1.65 1.62 -2.69
N ALA A 139 -1.43 2.76 -2.04
CA ALA A 139 -0.97 3.99 -2.68
C ALA A 139 0.41 3.81 -3.33
N SER A 140 1.33 3.13 -2.64
CA SER A 140 2.66 2.80 -3.18
C SER A 140 2.58 1.87 -4.39
N ALA A 141 1.68 0.89 -4.37
CA ALA A 141 1.46 -0.04 -5.49
C ALA A 141 0.83 0.64 -6.72
N SER A 142 -0.07 1.60 -6.51
CA SER A 142 -0.79 2.31 -7.58
C SER A 142 -0.13 3.59 -8.07
N GLY A 143 0.90 4.08 -7.37
CA GLY A 143 1.58 5.33 -7.69
C GLY A 143 0.77 6.59 -7.34
N VAL A 144 -0.28 6.48 -6.51
CA VAL A 144 -1.05 7.64 -6.03
C VAL A 144 -0.56 8.11 -4.66
N ALA A 145 -0.98 9.31 -4.24
CA ALA A 145 -0.76 9.78 -2.88
C ALA A 145 -1.61 8.98 -1.88
N ALA A 146 -1.05 8.69 -0.70
CA ALA A 146 -1.77 7.96 0.35
C ALA A 146 -3.05 8.69 0.82
N SER A 147 -3.09 10.03 0.75
CA SER A 147 -4.27 10.83 1.05
C SER A 147 -5.43 10.63 0.07
N SER A 148 -5.16 10.08 -1.12
CA SER A 148 -6.17 9.75 -2.12
C SER A 148 -6.78 8.36 -1.94
N VAL A 149 -6.28 7.56 -0.99
CA VAL A 149 -6.72 6.18 -0.75
C VAL A 149 -7.50 6.10 0.55
N MET A 150 -8.76 5.68 0.47
CA MET A 150 -9.58 5.33 1.62
C MET A 150 -9.68 3.82 1.72
N VAL A 151 -9.51 3.27 2.93
CA VAL A 151 -9.62 1.83 3.19
C VAL A 151 -10.58 1.60 4.35
N ALA A 152 -11.53 0.70 4.15
CA ALA A 152 -12.43 0.16 5.16
C ALA A 152 -12.10 -1.31 5.41
N LEU A 153 -11.69 -1.64 6.64
CA LEU A 153 -11.40 -3.00 7.05
C LEU A 153 -12.62 -3.59 7.76
N SER A 154 -12.95 -4.84 7.44
CA SER A 154 -14.03 -5.57 8.09
C SER A 154 -13.64 -7.02 8.34
N CYS A 155 -14.02 -7.52 9.52
CA CYS A 155 -13.92 -8.94 9.82
C CYS A 155 -15.20 -9.62 9.34
N PRO A 156 -15.14 -10.56 8.39
CA PRO A 156 -16.29 -11.39 8.09
C PRO A 156 -16.68 -12.11 9.37
N SER A 157 -17.87 -11.81 9.90
CA SER A 157 -18.43 -12.54 11.03
C SER A 157 -18.78 -13.94 10.55
N ARG A 158 -17.81 -14.85 10.63
CA ARG A 158 -18.09 -16.27 10.49
C ARG A 158 -18.88 -16.64 11.74
N ARG A 159 -20.22 -16.69 11.65
CA ARG A 159 -21.06 -17.28 12.70
C ARG A 159 -20.46 -18.65 12.98
N LEU A 160 -19.77 -18.77 14.11
CA LEU A 160 -19.06 -19.96 14.51
C LEU A 160 -20.07 -21.11 14.49
N ALA A 161 -19.82 -22.13 13.68
CA ALA A 161 -20.32 -23.45 14.00
C ALA A 161 -19.71 -23.78 15.38
N SER A 162 -20.55 -23.86 16.40
CA SER A 162 -20.22 -23.94 17.82
C SER A 162 -19.45 -25.21 18.19
N GLY A 163 -18.19 -25.31 17.79
CA GLY A 163 -17.32 -26.43 18.11
C GLY A 163 -16.05 -25.95 18.81
N LEU A 164 -15.92 -26.26 20.10
CA LEU A 164 -14.77 -25.96 20.98
C LEU A 164 -13.40 -26.48 20.50
N LEU A 165 -13.34 -27.12 19.33
CA LEU A 165 -12.15 -27.80 18.78
C LEU A 165 -11.77 -27.33 17.36
N ALA A 166 -12.36 -26.25 16.85
CA ALA A 166 -11.93 -25.69 15.57
C ALA A 166 -10.52 -25.11 15.73
N ARG A 167 -9.51 -25.88 15.27
CA ARG A 167 -8.13 -25.43 15.06
C ARG A 167 -8.18 -24.01 14.49
N ARG A 168 -7.57 -23.03 15.18
CA ARG A 168 -7.53 -21.62 14.76
C ARG A 168 -6.86 -21.51 13.40
N LEU A 169 -7.64 -21.65 12.34
CA LEU A 169 -7.27 -21.23 11.01
C LEU A 169 -7.12 -19.71 11.07
N ALA A 170 -6.17 -19.16 10.32
CA ALA A 170 -5.99 -17.73 10.28
C ALA A 170 -7.29 -17.03 9.83
N ASP A 171 -7.54 -15.86 10.40
CA ASP A 171 -8.75 -15.10 10.12
C ASP A 171 -8.61 -14.34 8.80
N ALA A 172 -9.70 -14.27 8.06
CA ALA A 172 -9.79 -13.39 6.90
C ALA A 172 -10.16 -11.96 7.35
N VAL A 173 -9.58 -10.96 6.70
CA VAL A 173 -9.96 -9.54 6.78
C VAL A 173 -10.35 -9.12 5.38
N ASN A 174 -11.56 -8.57 5.22
CA ASN A 174 -11.99 -7.95 3.98
C ASN A 174 -11.61 -6.48 4.02
N ALA A 175 -10.72 -6.05 3.12
CA ALA A 175 -10.37 -4.66 2.91
C ALA A 175 -11.07 -4.13 1.66
N ALA A 176 -12.05 -3.25 1.83
CA ALA A 176 -12.62 -2.46 0.75
C ALA A 176 -11.81 -1.17 0.63
N TYR A 177 -11.42 -0.80 -0.59
CA TYR A 177 -10.65 0.40 -0.82
C TYR A 177 -11.24 1.25 -1.94
N GLU A 178 -11.01 2.56 -1.86
CA GLU A 178 -11.40 3.55 -2.83
C GLU A 178 -10.23 4.50 -3.08
N ILE A 179 -9.80 4.58 -4.33
CA ILE A 179 -8.70 5.43 -4.77
C ILE A 179 -9.29 6.58 -5.59
N THR A 180 -9.13 7.81 -5.11
CA THR A 180 -9.56 9.00 -5.85
C THR A 180 -8.46 9.42 -6.82
N VAL A 181 -8.77 9.39 -8.12
CA VAL A 181 -7.85 9.86 -9.16
C VAL A 181 -7.92 11.39 -9.24
N PRO A 182 -6.80 12.11 -9.14
CA PRO A 182 -6.81 13.58 -9.23
C PRO A 182 -7.39 14.05 -10.57
N ALA A 183 -8.36 14.96 -10.52
CA ALA A 183 -8.96 15.52 -11.73
C ALA A 183 -7.90 16.24 -12.57
N GLY A 184 -7.90 15.99 -13.89
CA GLY A 184 -6.96 16.61 -14.83
C GLY A 184 -5.55 16.02 -14.81
N SER A 185 -5.28 14.96 -14.04
CA SER A 185 -4.00 14.25 -14.14
C SER A 185 -3.88 13.52 -15.49
N THR A 186 -2.80 13.79 -16.22
CA THR A 186 -2.45 13.05 -17.45
C THR A 186 -1.56 11.85 -17.18
N THR A 187 -0.87 11.84 -16.04
CA THR A 187 0.07 10.77 -15.64
C THR A 187 -0.62 9.64 -14.88
N ILE A 188 -1.62 9.97 -14.06
CA ILE A 188 -2.38 9.00 -13.26
C ILE A 188 -3.79 8.92 -13.84
N THR A 189 -4.07 7.82 -14.51
CA THR A 189 -5.41 7.50 -15.03
C THR A 189 -6.03 6.36 -14.22
N ALA A 190 -7.36 6.24 -14.24
CA ALA A 190 -8.02 5.10 -13.60
C ALA A 190 -7.54 3.76 -14.18
N ALA A 191 -7.35 3.68 -15.50
CA ALA A 191 -6.82 2.49 -16.17
C ALA A 191 -5.41 2.13 -15.69
N SER A 192 -4.48 3.11 -15.62
CA SER A 192 -3.13 2.84 -15.13
C SER A 192 -3.11 2.41 -13.66
N VAL A 193 -3.99 2.96 -12.82
CA VAL A 193 -4.14 2.54 -11.42
C VAL A 193 -4.63 1.10 -11.34
N THR A 194 -5.69 0.75 -12.08
CA THR A 194 -6.22 -0.63 -12.14
C THR A 194 -5.14 -1.60 -12.62
N SER A 195 -4.44 -1.30 -13.71
CA SER A 195 -3.36 -2.15 -14.23
C SER A 195 -2.20 -2.30 -13.24
N ALA A 196 -1.82 -1.25 -12.53
CA ALA A 196 -0.76 -1.32 -11.51
C ALA A 196 -1.15 -2.25 -10.34
N ILE A 197 -2.38 -2.13 -9.84
CA ILE A 197 -2.89 -3.00 -8.76
C ILE A 197 -2.95 -4.47 -9.20
N VAL A 198 -3.47 -4.74 -10.40
CA VAL A 198 -3.54 -6.09 -10.95
C VAL A 198 -2.14 -6.67 -11.19
N SER A 199 -1.20 -5.86 -11.69
CA SER A 199 0.18 -6.28 -11.95
C SER A 199 0.97 -6.59 -10.69
N GLU A 200 0.76 -5.86 -9.59
CA GLU A 200 1.39 -6.15 -8.30
C GLU A 200 0.89 -7.48 -7.71
N GLY A 201 -0.40 -7.77 -7.92
CA GLY A 201 -1.04 -8.99 -7.44
C GLY A 201 -0.97 -9.14 -5.91
N ALA A 202 -1.28 -10.35 -5.42
CA ALA A 202 -1.35 -10.61 -3.98
C ALA A 202 0.03 -10.50 -3.28
N THR A 203 1.09 -11.05 -3.89
CA THR A 203 2.44 -11.07 -3.29
C THR A 203 3.07 -9.69 -3.24
N GLY A 204 2.94 -8.90 -4.32
CA GLY A 204 3.44 -7.52 -4.38
C GLY A 204 2.73 -6.65 -3.35
N LEU A 205 1.39 -6.68 -3.32
CA LEU A 205 0.61 -5.94 -2.33
C LEU A 205 0.93 -6.36 -0.89
N THR A 206 1.12 -7.65 -0.61
CA THR A 206 1.53 -8.12 0.73
C THR A 206 2.84 -7.45 1.16
N SER A 207 3.83 -7.42 0.26
CA SER A 207 5.15 -6.84 0.55
C SER A 207 5.07 -5.33 0.79
N LYS A 208 4.29 -4.61 -0.03
CA LYS A 208 4.09 -3.16 0.10
C LYS A 208 3.34 -2.79 1.38
N ILE A 209 2.31 -3.56 1.75
CA ILE A 209 1.55 -3.35 2.99
C ILE A 209 2.44 -3.64 4.21
N ALA A 210 3.20 -4.73 4.21
CA ALA A 210 4.13 -5.06 5.30
C ALA A 210 5.22 -3.99 5.49
N ALA A 211 5.76 -3.46 4.39
CA ALA A 211 6.69 -2.33 4.44
C ALA A 211 6.03 -1.07 5.04
N ALA A 212 4.80 -0.75 4.64
CA ALA A 212 4.06 0.39 5.17
C ALA A 212 3.73 0.23 6.67
N MET A 213 3.43 -0.98 7.13
CA MET A 213 3.23 -1.26 8.55
C MET A 213 4.49 -1.09 9.38
N THR A 214 5.63 -1.55 8.84
CA THR A 214 6.93 -1.36 9.47
C THR A 214 7.26 0.14 9.58
N ALA A 215 7.01 0.91 8.53
CA ALA A 215 7.18 2.37 8.55
C ALA A 215 6.26 3.08 9.55
N ALA A 216 5.08 2.51 9.84
CA ALA A 216 4.16 2.99 10.86
C ALA A 216 4.46 2.46 12.27
N ASN A 217 5.58 1.74 12.48
CA ASN A 217 5.96 1.08 13.73
C ASN A 217 4.94 0.04 14.23
N ILE A 218 4.19 -0.58 13.31
CA ILE A 218 3.24 -1.66 13.61
C ILE A 218 4.00 -2.99 13.49
N VAL A 219 4.38 -3.58 14.62
CA VAL A 219 5.18 -4.81 14.70
C VAL A 219 4.36 -6.01 15.15
N GLY A 220 4.84 -7.24 14.87
CA GLY A 220 4.22 -8.48 15.33
C GLY A 220 2.97 -8.93 14.57
N VAL A 221 2.62 -8.22 13.49
CA VAL A 221 1.49 -8.57 12.62
C VAL A 221 2.03 -9.28 11.37
N ASN A 222 1.63 -10.54 11.18
CA ASN A 222 1.87 -11.25 9.93
C ASN A 222 0.63 -11.16 9.04
N ILE A 223 0.80 -10.74 7.80
CA ILE A 223 -0.28 -10.52 6.84
C ILE A 223 0.05 -11.24 5.55
N THR A 224 -0.96 -11.86 4.95
CA THR A 224 -0.85 -12.40 3.61
C THR A 224 -2.09 -12.03 2.82
N VAL A 225 -1.94 -11.27 1.73
CA VAL A 225 -3.05 -11.03 0.81
C VAL A 225 -3.34 -12.35 0.08
N LYS A 226 -4.59 -12.83 0.12
CA LYS A 226 -5.02 -14.08 -0.51
C LYS A 226 -5.63 -13.87 -1.88
N SER A 227 -6.42 -12.81 -2.02
CA SER A 227 -7.17 -12.55 -3.24
C SER A 227 -7.32 -11.04 -3.44
N VAL A 228 -7.15 -10.63 -4.69
CA VAL A 228 -7.30 -9.25 -5.15
C VAL A 228 -8.14 -9.31 -6.43
N PRO A 229 -9.47 -9.22 -6.31
CA PRO A 229 -10.35 -9.04 -7.46
C PRO A 229 -9.96 -7.82 -8.30
N GLU A 230 -10.32 -7.84 -9.59
CA GLU A 230 -10.10 -6.71 -10.48
C GLU A 230 -10.88 -5.47 -9.98
N PRO A 231 -10.22 -4.30 -9.83
CA PRO A 231 -10.87 -3.07 -9.40
C PRO A 231 -11.87 -2.54 -10.44
N GLU A 232 -12.96 -1.92 -9.97
CA GLU A 232 -13.93 -1.23 -10.82
C GLU A 232 -13.68 0.27 -10.83
N THR A 233 -13.88 0.91 -11.99
CA THR A 233 -13.85 2.37 -12.09
C THR A 233 -15.26 2.95 -11.92
N LYS A 234 -15.42 3.89 -10.99
CA LYS A 234 -16.66 4.63 -10.76
C LYS A 234 -16.43 6.12 -10.99
N THR A 235 -17.23 6.71 -11.87
CA THR A 235 -17.21 8.15 -12.15
C THR A 235 -18.38 8.79 -11.44
N THR A 236 -18.10 9.70 -10.51
CA THR A 236 -19.12 10.48 -9.81
C THR A 236 -19.04 11.94 -10.24
N VAL A 237 -20.17 12.54 -10.56
CA VAL A 237 -20.28 13.96 -10.86
C VAL A 237 -20.70 14.67 -9.59
N SER A 238 -19.86 15.54 -9.06
CA SER A 238 -20.22 16.42 -7.95
C SER A 238 -20.65 17.76 -8.51
N THR A 239 -21.90 18.14 -8.25
CA THR A 239 -22.38 19.50 -8.49
C THR A 239 -22.19 20.31 -7.22
N THR A 240 -21.27 21.26 -7.26
CA THR A 240 -21.22 22.30 -6.24
C THR A 240 -22.50 23.12 -6.41
N ALA A 241 -23.44 22.96 -5.47
CA ALA A 241 -24.64 23.79 -5.47
C ALA A 241 -24.21 25.25 -5.54
N ALA A 242 -24.70 25.98 -6.54
CA ALA A 242 -24.44 27.40 -6.65
C ALA A 242 -24.78 28.03 -5.29
N PRO A 243 -23.90 28.91 -4.74
CA PRO A 243 -24.19 29.56 -3.48
C PRO A 243 -25.56 30.23 -3.64
N LYS A 244 -26.55 29.81 -2.85
CA LYS A 244 -27.85 30.46 -2.86
C LYS A 244 -27.56 31.93 -2.57
N GLN A 245 -27.75 32.79 -3.58
CA GLN A 245 -27.64 34.22 -3.38
C GLN A 245 -28.55 34.53 -2.20
N LYS A 246 -27.94 34.95 -1.11
CA LYS A 246 -28.66 35.33 0.10
C LYS A 246 -29.44 36.57 -0.30
N ASP A 247 -30.72 36.37 -0.66
CA ASP A 247 -31.65 37.46 -0.93
C ASP A 247 -31.49 38.45 0.21
N SER A 248 -30.91 39.61 -0.11
CA SER A 248 -30.43 40.59 0.87
C SER A 248 -31.57 41.39 1.49
N SER A 249 -32.79 40.84 1.52
CA SER A 249 -34.01 41.50 2.00
C SER A 249 -34.24 41.35 3.51
N ALA A 250 -33.34 40.69 4.25
CA ALA A 250 -33.39 40.64 5.72
C ALA A 250 -32.14 41.28 6.33
N ARG A 251 -32.21 42.61 6.46
CA ARG A 251 -31.29 43.46 7.24
C ARG A 251 -31.46 43.17 8.73
N GLN A 252 -31.06 42.00 9.21
CA GLN A 252 -31.01 41.66 10.63
C GLN A 252 -29.64 42.08 11.18
N VAL A 253 -29.67 43.13 11.99
CA VAL A 253 -28.55 43.71 12.73
C VAL A 253 -28.11 42.68 13.77
N PHE A 254 -27.08 41.88 13.47
CA PHE A 254 -26.43 41.02 14.46
C PHE A 254 -24.99 41.49 14.67
N THR A 255 -24.86 42.60 15.37
CA THR A 255 -23.64 43.00 16.07
C THR A 255 -23.47 42.09 17.28
N GLY A 256 -22.71 41.00 17.13
CA GLY A 256 -22.51 40.03 18.19
C GLY A 256 -21.19 39.28 18.08
N SER A 257 -20.13 39.90 18.62
CA SER A 257 -18.96 39.27 19.24
C SER A 257 -18.23 38.15 18.48
N LEU A 258 -17.35 38.54 17.56
CA LEU A 258 -16.27 37.68 17.04
C LEU A 258 -14.99 37.90 17.86
N ALA A 259 -14.97 37.41 19.09
CA ALA A 259 -13.75 37.32 19.90
C ALA A 259 -13.75 35.98 20.64
N ALA A 260 -12.63 35.26 20.53
CA ALA A 260 -12.28 34.04 21.26
C ALA A 260 -12.84 32.71 20.73
N VAL A 261 -12.31 32.20 19.61
CA VAL A 261 -11.96 30.76 19.46
C VAL A 261 -10.74 30.61 18.54
N LEU A 262 -9.57 31.04 18.99
CA LEU A 262 -8.29 30.75 18.34
C LEU A 262 -7.21 30.50 19.39
N ALA A 263 -7.35 29.42 20.16
CA ALA A 263 -6.28 28.85 20.98
C ALA A 263 -6.72 27.49 21.54
N MET A 264 -6.51 26.39 20.80
CA MET A 264 -6.24 25.05 21.36
C MET A 264 -6.12 24.04 20.22
N ALA A 265 -4.90 23.80 19.73
CA ALA A 265 -4.44 22.50 19.21
C ALA A 265 -2.99 22.62 18.70
N MET A 266 -2.05 22.86 19.62
CA MET A 266 -0.64 22.51 19.41
C MET A 266 -0.07 22.02 20.74
N ALA A 267 -0.38 20.79 21.11
CA ALA A 267 0.31 20.06 22.17
C ALA A 267 -0.04 18.56 22.09
N ALA A 268 0.56 17.83 21.14
CA ALA A 268 0.73 16.37 21.23
C ALA A 268 1.62 15.87 20.07
N PHE A 269 2.91 16.19 20.10
CA PHE A 269 3.96 15.36 19.49
C PHE A 269 5.27 15.72 20.19
N ALA A 270 5.46 15.13 21.37
CA ALA A 270 6.73 15.00 22.07
C ALA A 270 6.85 13.53 22.48
#